data_AF-A0A925BQ42-F1
#
_entry.id   AF-A0A925BQ42-F1
#
_cell.length_a   1.000
_cell.length_b   1.000
_cell.length_c   1.000
_cell.angle_alpha   90.00
_cell.angle_beta   90.00
_cell.angle_gamma   90.00
#
_symmetry.space_group_name_H-M   'P 1'
#
loop_
_entity.id
_entity.type
_entity.pdbx_description
1 polymer ?
#
loop_
_entity_poly.entity_id
_entity_poly.type
_entity_poly.pdbx_seq_one_letter_code
_entity_poly.pdbx_strand_id
1 'polypeptide(L)'
;IVMLDGDKMGEHLRNADRAQQRSISDLLSRFALDEARVIVERCHGVLIYSGGDDVLAMLPVSQALACAKELHDSFRNLWKETGTDREAFVSAGIAVMHLKEDLRFALDTTRRAEKQAKDSGRNCLALTVCRRSGEHTHVTMPWSFAADDMQTLVTAFTESASDRWVYHLMRDRETVMGLPAPAGPRLEIRRQLKRSDLQTRLKLPVDVVLQAFDRYCDFRREPARWPASPAFYRKNAAEQQQVLGSKAFEEFVALCQSASFLARGRDSQ
;
A
#
# COMPACT_ATOMS: atom_id res chain seq x y z
N ILE A 1 9.38 5.65 -8.01
CA ILE A 1 9.62 6.75 -7.05
C ILE A 1 8.84 6.43 -5.78
N VAL A 2 9.45 6.62 -4.62
CA VAL A 2 8.83 6.46 -3.30
C VAL A 2 8.84 7.82 -2.61
N MET A 3 7.70 8.20 -2.05
CA MET A 3 7.54 9.36 -1.18
C MET A 3 6.91 8.90 0.13
N LEU A 4 7.40 9.41 1.25
CA LEU A 4 6.92 9.13 2.60
C LEU A 4 6.84 10.44 3.37
N ASP A 5 5.81 10.60 4.18
CA ASP A 5 5.54 11.80 4.98
C ASP A 5 4.82 11.40 6.28
N GLY A 6 5.13 12.10 7.37
CA GLY A 6 4.62 11.81 8.70
C GLY A 6 3.18 12.25 8.91
N ASP A 7 2.41 11.37 9.53
CA ASP A 7 1.01 11.60 9.75
C ASP A 7 0.77 12.57 10.90
N LYS A 8 0.42 13.80 10.55
CA LYS A 8 0.01 14.85 11.49
C LYS A 8 1.09 15.24 12.48
N MET A 9 2.34 15.32 12.02
CA MET A 9 3.48 15.71 12.86
C MET A 9 3.29 17.03 13.61
N GLY A 10 2.62 18.02 13.00
CA GLY A 10 2.27 19.27 13.68
C GLY A 10 1.33 19.08 14.88
N GLU A 11 0.43 18.09 14.85
CA GLU A 11 -0.45 17.75 15.97
C GLU A 11 0.31 17.05 17.10
N HIS A 12 1.27 16.18 16.76
CA HIS A 12 2.17 15.57 17.74
C HIS A 12 3.00 16.63 18.46
N LEU A 13 3.62 17.56 17.72
CA LEU A 13 4.43 18.64 18.29
C LEU A 13 3.61 19.62 19.15
N ARG A 14 2.39 20.00 18.70
CA ARG A 14 1.53 20.94 19.43
C ARG A 14 1.06 20.39 20.78
N ASN A 15 0.90 19.07 20.88
CA ASN A 15 0.40 18.41 22.08
C ASN A 15 1.51 17.86 22.98
N ALA A 16 2.78 18.00 22.57
CA ALA A 16 3.95 17.59 23.32
C ALA A 16 4.43 18.74 24.23
N ASP A 17 4.93 18.41 25.42
CA ASP A 17 5.65 19.37 26.25
C ASP A 17 7.02 19.73 25.65
N ARG A 18 7.76 20.66 26.28
CA ARG A 18 9.07 21.11 25.76
C ARG A 18 10.11 19.99 25.68
N ALA A 19 10.13 19.06 26.62
CA ALA A 19 11.08 17.96 26.63
C ALA A 19 10.74 16.94 25.53
N GLN A 20 9.47 16.61 25.38
CA GLN A 20 8.93 15.76 24.32
C GLN A 20 9.16 16.39 22.93
N GLN A 21 8.92 17.69 22.77
CA GLN A 21 9.19 18.40 21.51
C GLN A 21 10.67 18.29 21.10
N ARG A 22 11.59 18.42 22.06
CA ARG A 22 13.02 18.25 21.83
C ARG A 22 13.36 16.81 21.42
N SER A 23 12.78 15.84 22.12
CA SER A 23 12.93 14.40 21.82
C SER A 23 12.42 14.05 20.42
N ILE A 24 11.23 14.53 20.05
CA ILE A 24 10.66 14.37 18.71
C ILE A 24 11.56 15.02 17.65
N SER A 25 12.08 16.23 17.90
CA SER A 25 12.95 16.92 16.93
C SER A 25 14.28 16.20 16.72
N ASP A 26 14.87 15.64 17.79
CA ASP A 26 16.10 14.85 17.73
C ASP A 26 15.88 13.55 16.94
N LEU A 27 14.76 12.85 17.21
CA LEU A 27 14.33 11.69 16.44
C LEU A 27 14.23 12.03 14.95
N LEU A 28 13.43 13.03 14.59
CA LEU A 28 13.18 13.40 13.20
C LEU A 28 14.50 13.74 12.48
N SER A 29 15.46 14.33 13.20
CA SER A 29 16.80 14.58 12.67
C SER A 29 17.56 13.28 12.44
N ARG A 30 17.57 12.34 13.41
CA ARG A 30 18.20 11.02 13.28
C ARG A 30 17.58 10.19 12.14
N PHE A 31 16.25 10.18 12.03
CA PHE A 31 15.56 9.48 10.96
C PHE A 31 15.98 10.01 9.58
N ALA A 32 15.96 11.34 9.42
CA ALA A 32 16.25 11.96 8.12
C ALA A 32 17.73 11.88 7.71
N LEU A 33 18.64 12.07 8.67
CA LEU A 33 20.08 12.16 8.39
C LEU A 33 20.77 10.80 8.36
N ASP A 34 20.34 9.86 9.20
CA ASP A 34 21.02 8.58 9.40
C ASP A 34 20.23 7.42 8.77
N GLU A 35 19.01 7.17 9.25
CA GLU A 35 18.24 5.98 8.89
C GLU A 35 17.78 5.98 7.43
N ALA A 36 17.14 7.06 6.98
CA ALA A 36 16.53 7.12 5.66
C ALA A 36 17.55 6.89 4.54
N ARG A 37 18.74 7.46 4.69
CA ARG A 37 19.85 7.28 3.74
C ARG A 37 20.31 5.82 3.70
N VAL A 38 20.61 5.24 4.85
CA VAL A 38 21.14 3.88 4.95
C VAL A 38 20.15 2.86 4.38
N ILE A 39 18.86 3.02 4.68
CA ILE A 39 17.79 2.15 4.16
C ILE A 39 17.68 2.25 2.64
N VAL A 40 17.61 3.48 2.10
CA VAL A 40 17.46 3.69 0.65
C VAL A 40 18.67 3.16 -0.12
N GLU A 41 19.90 3.43 0.34
CA GLU A 41 21.12 2.95 -0.31
C GLU A 41 21.24 1.41 -0.25
N ARG A 42 20.87 0.77 0.86
CA ARG A 42 20.81 -0.70 0.99
C ARG A 42 19.83 -1.32 -0.01
N CYS A 43 18.72 -0.64 -0.30
CA CYS A 43 17.75 -1.04 -1.31
C CYS A 43 18.15 -0.65 -2.74
N HIS A 44 19.42 -0.29 -2.97
CA HIS A 44 19.96 0.17 -4.25
C HIS A 44 19.21 1.38 -4.84
N GLY A 45 18.62 2.19 -3.98
CA GLY A 45 17.95 3.42 -4.34
C GLY A 45 18.87 4.63 -4.29
N VAL A 46 18.37 5.74 -4.80
CA VAL A 46 18.96 7.07 -4.69
C VAL A 46 18.02 7.95 -3.88
N LEU A 47 18.50 8.40 -2.72
CA LEU A 47 17.78 9.36 -1.89
C LEU A 47 17.89 10.75 -2.53
N ILE A 48 16.75 11.37 -2.85
CA ILE A 48 16.69 12.72 -3.43
C ILE A 48 16.57 13.76 -2.32
N TYR A 49 15.69 13.50 -1.36
CA TYR A 49 15.41 14.40 -0.24
C TYR A 49 15.08 13.59 0.99
N SER A 50 15.61 14.01 2.14
CA SER A 50 15.12 13.61 3.45
C SER A 50 15.23 14.78 4.42
N GLY A 51 14.14 15.08 5.10
CA GLY A 51 14.09 16.18 6.05
C GLY A 51 12.95 16.00 7.03
N GLY A 52 13.29 15.85 8.30
CA GLY A 52 12.31 15.55 9.35
C GLY A 52 11.67 14.18 9.13
N ASP A 53 10.37 14.16 8.86
CA ASP A 53 9.56 12.98 8.57
C ASP A 53 9.39 12.69 7.06
N ASP A 54 9.81 13.63 6.21
CA ASP A 54 9.62 13.52 4.76
C ASP A 54 10.80 12.83 4.08
N VAL A 55 10.49 11.90 3.16
CA VAL A 55 11.48 11.19 2.33
C VAL A 55 11.02 11.15 0.87
N LEU A 56 11.94 11.40 -0.05
CA LEU A 56 11.76 11.20 -1.49
C LEU A 56 12.95 10.41 -2.05
N ALA A 57 12.66 9.27 -2.69
CA ALA A 57 13.68 8.39 -3.26
C ALA A 57 13.29 7.80 -4.62
N MET A 58 14.30 7.53 -5.44
CA MET A 58 14.18 6.72 -6.65
C MET A 58 14.75 5.34 -6.38
N LEU A 59 13.98 4.29 -6.67
CA LEU A 59 14.35 2.91 -6.36
C LEU A 59 14.04 1.98 -7.55
N PRO A 60 14.79 0.88 -7.69
CA PRO A 60 14.38 -0.25 -8.51
C PRO A 60 12.99 -0.75 -8.07
N VAL A 61 12.15 -1.11 -9.04
CA VAL A 61 10.78 -1.59 -8.78
C VAL A 61 10.76 -2.79 -7.83
N SER A 62 11.78 -3.66 -7.93
CA SER A 62 11.93 -4.85 -7.08
C SER A 62 12.15 -4.55 -5.61
N GLN A 63 12.67 -3.36 -5.27
CA GLN A 63 13.05 -2.95 -3.92
C GLN A 63 12.12 -1.89 -3.33
N ALA A 64 11.27 -1.26 -4.14
CA ALA A 64 10.47 -0.11 -3.72
C ALA A 64 9.52 -0.41 -2.55
N LEU A 65 8.81 -1.55 -2.56
CA LEU A 65 7.91 -1.95 -1.47
C LEU A 65 8.68 -2.26 -0.18
N ALA A 66 9.77 -3.01 -0.28
CA ALA A 66 10.61 -3.37 0.87
C ALA A 66 11.23 -2.13 1.51
N CYS A 67 11.80 -1.23 0.71
CA CYS A 67 12.35 0.04 1.18
C CYS A 67 11.31 0.90 1.90
N ALA A 68 10.12 1.07 1.31
CA ALA A 68 9.06 1.85 1.93
C ALA A 68 8.62 1.27 3.28
N LYS A 69 8.52 -0.06 3.39
CA LYS A 69 8.19 -0.75 4.64
C LYS A 69 9.29 -0.57 5.68
N GLU A 70 10.54 -0.68 5.28
CA GLU A 70 11.68 -0.53 6.19
C GLU A 70 11.80 0.90 6.72
N LEU A 71 11.56 1.91 5.87
CA LEU A 71 11.46 3.32 6.30
C LEU A 71 10.35 3.52 7.32
N HIS A 72 9.16 2.96 7.06
CA HIS A 72 8.04 2.99 8.01
C HIS A 72 8.42 2.35 9.36
N ASP A 73 9.05 1.18 9.34
CA ASP A 73 9.41 0.46 10.56
C ASP A 73 10.50 1.18 11.36
N SER A 74 11.51 1.73 10.68
CA SER A 74 12.56 2.53 11.31
C SER A 74 11.96 3.76 12.00
N PHE A 75 11.09 4.52 11.31
CA PHE A 75 10.36 5.65 11.92
C PHE A 75 9.58 5.21 13.16
N ARG A 76 8.81 4.12 13.06
CA ARG A 76 8.01 3.58 14.16
C ARG A 76 8.83 3.12 15.35
N ASN A 77 10.00 2.55 15.11
CA ASN A 77 10.89 2.08 16.17
C ASN A 77 11.55 3.26 16.89
N LEU A 78 12.08 4.21 16.12
CA LEU A 78 12.61 5.46 16.66
C LEU A 78 11.54 6.21 17.48
N TRP A 79 10.28 6.21 17.04
CA TRP A 79 9.19 6.90 17.76
C TRP A 79 8.99 6.40 19.18
N LYS A 80 9.22 5.11 19.43
CA LYS A 80 9.11 4.52 20.77
C LYS A 80 10.15 5.09 21.74
N GLU A 81 11.27 5.64 21.23
CA GLU A 81 12.31 6.28 22.04
C GLU A 81 11.91 7.68 22.52
N THR A 82 10.85 8.28 21.96
CA THR A 82 10.45 9.66 22.29
C THR A 82 9.94 9.83 23.73
N GLY A 83 9.54 8.74 24.39
CA GLY A 83 8.88 8.77 25.70
C GLY A 83 7.46 9.35 25.65
N THR A 84 6.86 9.44 24.46
CA THR A 84 5.46 9.85 24.30
C THR A 84 4.53 8.63 24.39
N ASP A 85 3.40 8.76 25.07
CA ASP A 85 2.36 7.72 25.10
C ASP A 85 1.57 7.64 23.78
N ARG A 86 1.84 8.55 22.84
CA ARG A 86 1.10 8.67 21.58
C ARG A 86 1.84 7.98 20.47
N GLU A 87 1.12 7.18 19.70
CA GLU A 87 1.65 6.59 18.49
C GLU A 87 1.72 7.62 17.35
N ALA A 88 2.85 7.71 16.65
CA ALA A 88 2.92 8.39 15.35
C ALA A 88 3.18 7.38 14.23
N PHE A 89 2.75 7.75 13.04
CA PHE A 89 2.80 6.91 11.85
C PHE A 89 3.24 7.73 10.64
N VAL A 90 3.52 7.03 9.55
CA VAL A 90 3.85 7.62 8.26
C VAL A 90 2.95 7.02 7.19
N SER A 91 2.65 7.82 6.17
CA SER A 91 1.97 7.38 4.96
C SER A 91 2.92 7.48 3.79
N ALA A 92 2.76 6.59 2.80
CA ALA A 92 3.65 6.57 1.65
C ALA A 92 2.92 6.45 0.32
N GLY A 93 3.49 7.06 -0.70
CA GLY A 93 3.12 6.92 -2.10
C GLY A 93 4.25 6.30 -2.90
N ILE A 94 3.94 5.25 -3.66
CA ILE A 94 4.84 4.67 -4.66
C ILE A 94 4.24 4.90 -6.03
N ALA A 95 5.04 5.44 -6.95
CA ALA A 95 4.70 5.45 -8.37
C ALA A 95 5.72 4.62 -9.16
N VAL A 96 5.21 3.65 -9.92
CA VAL A 96 5.96 2.80 -10.84
C VAL A 96 5.60 3.21 -12.26
N MET A 97 6.60 3.51 -13.06
CA MET A 97 6.42 4.01 -14.42
C MET A 97 7.64 3.72 -15.27
N HIS A 98 7.51 3.97 -16.57
CA HIS A 98 8.60 3.77 -17.50
C HIS A 98 9.69 4.84 -17.36
N LEU A 99 10.96 4.48 -17.59
CA LEU A 99 12.10 5.39 -17.43
C LEU A 99 12.04 6.64 -18.33
N LYS A 100 11.33 6.56 -19.47
CA LYS A 100 11.14 7.67 -20.42
C LYS A 100 9.99 8.62 -20.06
N GLU A 101 9.25 8.36 -18.99
CA GLU A 101 8.20 9.29 -18.54
C GLU A 101 8.80 10.61 -18.04
N ASP A 102 8.06 11.71 -18.21
CA ASP A 102 8.47 13.03 -17.73
C ASP A 102 8.60 13.02 -16.19
N LEU A 103 9.71 13.54 -15.67
CA LEU A 103 9.99 13.52 -14.22
C LEU A 103 8.99 14.35 -13.41
N ARG A 104 8.42 15.43 -13.97
CA ARG A 104 7.38 16.21 -13.28
C ARG A 104 6.11 15.38 -13.15
N PHE A 105 5.71 14.69 -14.21
CA PHE A 105 4.59 13.74 -14.16
C PHE A 105 4.85 12.63 -13.14
N ALA A 106 6.09 12.12 -13.08
CA ALA A 106 6.49 11.10 -12.13
C ALA A 106 6.35 11.55 -10.66
N LEU A 107 6.84 12.75 -10.36
CA LEU A 107 6.77 13.35 -9.04
C LEU A 107 5.33 13.69 -8.65
N ASP A 108 4.56 14.29 -9.56
CA ASP A 108 3.15 14.61 -9.33
C ASP A 108 2.32 13.34 -9.05
N THR A 109 2.54 12.27 -9.83
CA THR A 109 1.88 10.98 -9.63
C THR A 109 2.23 10.38 -8.27
N THR A 110 3.49 10.50 -7.84
CA THR A 110 3.93 9.99 -6.52
C THR A 110 3.30 10.79 -5.38
N ARG A 111 3.24 12.12 -5.50
CA ARG A 111 2.54 12.99 -4.54
C ARG A 111 1.05 12.68 -4.46
N ARG A 112 0.39 12.43 -5.59
CA ARG A 112 -1.01 12.00 -5.63
C ARG A 112 -1.21 10.66 -4.93
N ALA A 113 -0.30 9.71 -5.11
CA ALA A 113 -0.34 8.43 -4.40
C ALA A 113 -0.22 8.64 -2.88
N GLU A 114 0.78 9.38 -2.41
CA GLU A 114 0.97 9.66 -0.98
C GLU A 114 -0.23 10.39 -0.38
N LYS A 115 -0.75 11.43 -1.06
CA LYS A 115 -1.98 12.10 -0.65
C LYS A 115 -3.17 11.15 -0.57
N GLN A 116 -3.31 10.22 -1.51
CA GLN A 116 -4.35 9.20 -1.48
C GLN A 116 -4.21 8.28 -0.26
N ALA A 117 -2.99 7.95 0.17
CA ALA A 117 -2.76 7.19 1.39
C ALA A 117 -3.27 7.98 2.62
N LYS A 118 -2.93 9.28 2.71
CA LYS A 118 -3.44 10.15 3.78
C LYS A 118 -4.96 10.28 3.77
N ASP A 119 -5.56 10.49 2.61
CA ASP A 119 -7.01 10.64 2.43
C ASP A 119 -7.77 9.31 2.68
N SER A 120 -7.07 8.18 2.61
CA SER A 120 -7.61 6.84 2.91
C SER A 120 -7.54 6.45 4.39
N GLY A 121 -7.22 7.41 5.27
CA GLY A 121 -7.18 7.18 6.71
C GLY A 121 -5.79 7.08 7.31
N ARG A 122 -4.74 7.42 6.55
CA ARG A 122 -3.34 7.50 7.00
C ARG A 122 -2.75 6.15 7.41
N ASN A 123 -1.48 6.14 7.83
CA ASN A 123 -0.76 4.93 8.22
C ASN A 123 -0.90 3.79 7.19
N CYS A 124 -0.76 4.13 5.91
CA CYS A 124 -0.89 3.17 4.83
C CYS A 124 -0.03 3.56 3.64
N LEU A 125 0.04 2.64 2.68
CA LEU A 125 0.80 2.80 1.45
C LEU A 125 -0.14 2.83 0.26
N ALA A 126 0.03 3.80 -0.61
CA ALA A 126 -0.60 3.83 -1.92
C ALA A 126 0.40 3.50 -3.02
N LEU A 127 0.00 2.64 -3.95
CA LEU A 127 0.78 2.26 -5.12
C LEU A 127 0.03 2.72 -6.37
N THR A 128 0.75 3.42 -7.24
CA THR A 128 0.31 3.77 -8.57
C THR A 128 1.21 3.10 -9.61
N VAL A 129 0.61 2.35 -10.52
CA VAL A 129 1.29 1.74 -11.66
C VAL A 129 0.83 2.44 -12.93
N CYS A 130 1.77 3.11 -13.61
CA CYS A 130 1.54 3.77 -14.89
C CYS A 130 1.92 2.82 -16.03
N ARG A 131 0.91 2.30 -16.74
CA ARG A 131 1.13 1.44 -17.92
C ARG A 131 1.25 2.30 -19.17
N ARG A 132 2.06 1.87 -20.14
CA ARG A 132 2.24 2.57 -21.44
C ARG A 132 0.95 2.64 -22.27
N SER A 133 -0.05 1.82 -21.96
CA SER A 133 -1.38 1.88 -22.58
C SER A 133 -2.21 3.09 -22.16
N GLY A 134 -1.72 3.92 -21.24
CA GLY A 134 -2.47 5.03 -20.64
C GLY A 134 -3.36 4.61 -19.46
N GLU A 135 -3.43 3.31 -19.16
CA GLU A 135 -4.13 2.80 -17.99
C GLU A 135 -3.26 2.98 -16.74
N HIS A 136 -3.76 3.73 -15.77
CA HIS A 136 -3.15 3.89 -14.47
C HIS A 136 -3.94 3.08 -13.44
N THR A 137 -3.26 2.16 -12.76
CA THR A 137 -3.85 1.44 -11.63
C THR A 137 -3.42 2.12 -10.34
N HIS A 138 -4.38 2.46 -9.48
CA HIS A 138 -4.15 3.08 -8.18
C HIS A 138 -4.74 2.20 -7.10
N VAL A 139 -3.96 1.85 -6.09
CA VAL A 139 -4.39 1.02 -4.96
C VAL A 139 -3.83 1.55 -3.66
N THR A 140 -4.56 1.34 -2.57
CA THR A 140 -4.11 1.66 -1.22
C THR A 140 -4.20 0.41 -0.36
N MET A 141 -3.21 0.19 0.49
CA MET A 141 -3.11 -0.99 1.34
C MET A 141 -2.46 -0.66 2.68
N PRO A 142 -2.82 -1.35 3.77
CA PRO A 142 -2.13 -1.19 5.05
C PRO A 142 -0.69 -1.72 4.95
N TRP A 143 0.18 -1.25 5.83
CA TRP A 143 1.59 -1.66 5.87
C TRP A 143 1.80 -3.16 6.06
N SER A 144 0.91 -3.84 6.79
CA SER A 144 0.93 -5.30 6.95
C SER A 144 0.66 -6.02 5.62
N PHE A 145 -0.37 -5.60 4.89
CA PHE A 145 -0.69 -6.16 3.58
C PHE A 145 0.44 -5.92 2.57
N ALA A 146 1.07 -4.73 2.59
CA ALA A 146 2.21 -4.43 1.74
C ALA A 146 3.41 -5.37 1.99
N ALA A 147 3.66 -5.72 3.26
CA ALA A 147 4.79 -6.56 3.65
C ALA A 147 4.56 -8.05 3.44
N ASP A 148 3.34 -8.53 3.68
CA ASP A 148 3.05 -9.95 3.72
C ASP A 148 2.33 -10.39 2.43
N ASP A 149 1.10 -9.90 2.23
CA ASP A 149 0.20 -10.36 1.18
C ASP A 149 0.65 -9.91 -0.22
N MET A 150 1.00 -8.63 -0.35
CA MET A 150 1.48 -8.05 -1.60
C MET A 150 2.80 -8.69 -2.02
N GLN A 151 3.73 -8.89 -1.08
CA GLN A 151 5.00 -9.54 -1.36
C GLN A 151 4.80 -11.01 -1.75
N THR A 152 3.90 -11.74 -1.09
CA THR A 152 3.52 -13.11 -1.45
C THR A 152 2.98 -13.19 -2.88
N LEU A 153 2.08 -12.28 -3.26
CA LEU A 153 1.55 -12.20 -4.62
C LEU A 153 2.65 -11.91 -5.65
N VAL A 154 3.52 -10.92 -5.38
CA VAL A 154 4.64 -10.57 -6.27
C VAL A 154 5.59 -11.75 -6.45
N THR A 155 5.97 -12.43 -5.35
CA THR A 155 6.84 -13.60 -5.40
C THR A 155 6.21 -14.73 -6.20
N ALA A 156 4.94 -15.06 -5.95
CA ALA A 156 4.26 -16.12 -6.69
C ALA A 156 4.18 -15.84 -8.20
N PHE A 157 3.87 -14.60 -8.60
CA PHE A 157 3.86 -14.21 -10.02
C PHE A 157 5.27 -14.21 -10.64
N THR A 158 6.30 -13.85 -9.87
CA THR A 158 7.70 -13.95 -10.30
C THR A 158 8.09 -15.42 -10.53
N GLU A 159 7.58 -16.33 -9.69
CA GLU A 159 7.75 -17.78 -9.80
C GLU A 159 6.74 -18.44 -10.77
N SER A 160 6.28 -17.66 -11.77
CA SER A 160 5.46 -18.11 -12.90
C SER A 160 4.04 -18.58 -12.53
N ALA A 161 3.46 -18.12 -11.42
CA ALA A 161 2.01 -18.21 -11.23
C ALA A 161 1.27 -17.37 -12.30
N SER A 162 0.15 -17.86 -12.81
CA SER A 162 -0.68 -17.15 -13.78
C SER A 162 -1.53 -16.08 -13.12
N ASP A 163 -1.63 -14.90 -13.74
CA ASP A 163 -2.54 -13.80 -13.37
C ASP A 163 -3.90 -13.88 -14.11
N ARG A 164 -4.14 -14.92 -14.92
CA ARG A 164 -5.35 -15.06 -15.74
C ARG A 164 -6.63 -15.07 -14.91
N TRP A 165 -6.59 -15.63 -13.70
CA TRP A 165 -7.72 -15.62 -12.77
C TRP A 165 -8.08 -14.19 -12.35
N VAL A 166 -7.09 -13.29 -12.19
CA VAL A 166 -7.29 -11.87 -11.87
C VAL A 166 -7.98 -11.16 -13.03
N TYR A 167 -7.56 -11.45 -14.27
CA TYR A 167 -8.21 -10.91 -15.47
C TYR A 167 -9.68 -11.34 -15.58
N HIS A 168 -9.98 -12.61 -15.29
CA HIS A 168 -11.36 -13.09 -15.27
C HIS A 168 -12.20 -12.38 -14.21
N LEU A 169 -11.65 -12.15 -13.00
CA LEU A 169 -12.33 -11.38 -11.96
C LEU A 169 -12.60 -9.93 -12.38
N MET A 170 -11.64 -9.26 -13.02
CA MET A 170 -11.86 -7.89 -13.53
C MET A 170 -12.90 -7.83 -14.63
N ARG A 171 -12.88 -8.79 -15.57
CA ARG A 171 -13.85 -8.85 -16.66
C ARG A 171 -15.27 -9.05 -16.14
N ASP A 172 -15.42 -9.90 -15.13
CA ASP A 172 -16.73 -10.28 -14.58
C ASP A 172 -17.11 -9.39 -13.37
N ARG A 173 -16.38 -8.28 -13.11
CA ARG A 173 -16.46 -7.49 -11.86
C ARG A 173 -17.85 -6.99 -11.52
N GLU A 174 -18.62 -6.52 -12.51
CA GLU A 174 -19.97 -5.98 -12.29
C GLU A 174 -20.91 -7.08 -11.79
N THR A 175 -20.80 -8.28 -12.37
CA THR A 175 -21.55 -9.45 -11.92
C THR A 175 -21.15 -9.84 -10.51
N VAL A 176 -19.84 -9.83 -10.20
CA VAL A 176 -19.33 -10.22 -8.88
C VAL A 176 -19.73 -9.22 -7.79
N MET A 177 -19.69 -7.92 -8.07
CA MET A 177 -20.13 -6.86 -7.15
C MET A 177 -21.66 -6.86 -6.93
N GLY A 178 -22.42 -7.46 -7.85
CA GLY A 178 -23.86 -7.71 -7.67
C GLY A 178 -24.18 -8.81 -6.66
N LEU A 179 -23.20 -9.62 -6.24
CA LEU A 179 -23.38 -10.67 -5.24
C LEU A 179 -23.29 -10.11 -3.81
N PRO A 180 -23.86 -10.81 -2.81
CA PRO A 180 -23.76 -10.39 -1.40
C PRO A 180 -22.30 -10.30 -0.93
N ALA A 181 -21.84 -9.11 -0.53
CA ALA A 181 -20.45 -8.89 -0.14
C ALA A 181 -20.23 -9.10 1.38
N PRO A 182 -19.07 -9.64 1.81
CA PRO A 182 -17.94 -10.08 0.98
C PRO A 182 -18.06 -11.54 0.46
N ALA A 183 -19.11 -12.28 0.85
CA ALA A 183 -19.21 -13.72 0.61
C ALA A 183 -19.22 -14.11 -0.88
N GLY A 184 -19.96 -13.38 -1.72
CA GLY A 184 -20.04 -13.57 -3.16
C GLY A 184 -18.69 -13.37 -3.86
N PRO A 185 -18.05 -12.20 -3.74
CA PRO A 185 -16.69 -11.97 -4.23
C PRO A 185 -15.69 -13.03 -3.75
N ARG A 186 -15.76 -13.40 -2.47
CA ARG A 186 -14.91 -14.43 -1.88
C ARG A 186 -15.10 -15.81 -2.54
N LEU A 187 -16.34 -16.20 -2.84
CA LEU A 187 -16.65 -17.45 -3.55
C LEU A 187 -16.14 -17.42 -4.99
N GLU A 188 -16.22 -16.28 -5.65
CA GLU A 188 -15.75 -16.15 -7.02
C GLU A 188 -14.22 -16.20 -7.12
N ILE A 189 -13.50 -15.52 -6.22
CA ILE A 189 -12.02 -15.65 -6.10
C ILE A 189 -11.64 -17.12 -5.93
N ARG A 190 -12.30 -17.84 -5.03
CA ARG A 190 -12.10 -19.28 -4.82
C ARG A 190 -12.33 -20.07 -6.10
N ARG A 191 -13.42 -19.80 -6.81
CA ARG A 191 -13.80 -20.51 -8.04
C ARG A 191 -12.74 -20.34 -9.13
N GLN A 192 -12.25 -19.12 -9.33
CA GLN A 192 -11.24 -18.81 -10.35
C GLN A 192 -9.88 -19.44 -10.03
N LEU A 193 -9.44 -19.36 -8.76
CA LEU A 193 -8.19 -19.99 -8.33
C LEU A 193 -8.24 -21.52 -8.43
N LYS A 194 -9.36 -22.16 -8.05
CA LYS A 194 -9.51 -23.62 -8.19
C LYS A 194 -9.47 -24.11 -9.65
N ARG A 195 -9.80 -23.25 -10.62
CA ARG A 195 -9.74 -23.53 -12.05
C ARG A 195 -8.39 -23.19 -12.69
N SER A 196 -7.48 -22.58 -11.92
CA SER A 196 -6.14 -22.28 -12.39
C SER A 196 -5.31 -23.56 -12.54
N ASP A 197 -4.25 -23.48 -13.32
CA ASP A 197 -3.30 -24.59 -13.50
C ASP A 197 -2.65 -25.01 -12.16
N LEU A 198 -2.02 -26.18 -12.15
CA LEU A 198 -1.44 -26.74 -10.94
C LEU A 198 -0.34 -25.85 -10.35
N GLN A 199 0.50 -25.24 -11.19
CA GLN A 199 1.60 -24.39 -10.75
C GLN A 199 1.07 -23.15 -10.03
N THR A 200 0.08 -22.47 -10.60
CA THR A 200 -0.61 -21.35 -9.96
C THR A 200 -1.21 -21.75 -8.61
N ARG A 201 -1.88 -22.91 -8.52
CA ARG A 201 -2.51 -23.36 -7.26
C ARG A 201 -1.50 -23.74 -6.18
N LEU A 202 -0.31 -24.20 -6.55
CA LEU A 202 0.78 -24.49 -5.61
C LEU A 202 1.43 -23.21 -5.06
N LYS A 203 1.63 -22.20 -5.93
CA LYS A 203 2.26 -20.92 -5.56
C LYS A 203 1.31 -19.92 -4.92
N LEU A 204 0.02 -19.99 -5.27
CA LEU A 204 -1.07 -19.22 -4.69
C LEU A 204 -2.15 -20.18 -4.16
N PRO A 205 -1.90 -20.83 -3.00
CA PRO A 205 -2.92 -21.66 -2.38
C PRO A 205 -4.20 -20.86 -2.16
N VAL A 206 -5.32 -21.48 -2.50
CA VAL A 206 -6.65 -20.84 -2.48
C VAL A 206 -6.92 -20.16 -1.14
N ASP A 207 -6.64 -20.84 -0.02
CA ASP A 207 -6.92 -20.29 1.30
C ASP A 207 -6.03 -19.11 1.68
N VAL A 208 -4.77 -19.07 1.19
CA VAL A 208 -3.86 -17.94 1.42
C VAL A 208 -4.40 -16.68 0.74
N VAL A 209 -4.80 -16.77 -0.53
CA VAL A 209 -5.35 -15.62 -1.26
C VAL A 209 -6.68 -15.17 -0.66
N LEU A 210 -7.51 -16.10 -0.22
CA LEU A 210 -8.79 -15.77 0.39
C LEU A 210 -8.62 -15.12 1.78
N GLN A 211 -7.64 -15.54 2.57
CA GLN A 211 -7.30 -14.87 3.83
C GLN A 211 -6.74 -13.46 3.59
N ALA A 212 -5.95 -13.26 2.54
CA ALA A 212 -5.50 -11.93 2.14
C ALA A 212 -6.70 -11.03 1.78
N PHE A 213 -7.67 -11.57 1.02
CA PHE A 213 -8.90 -10.84 0.71
C PHE A 213 -9.72 -10.49 1.95
N ASP A 214 -9.85 -11.43 2.90
CA ASP A 214 -10.57 -11.20 4.15
C ASP A 214 -9.88 -10.09 4.98
N ARG A 215 -8.56 -10.14 5.14
CA ARG A 215 -7.76 -9.07 5.79
C ARG A 215 -7.95 -7.72 5.12
N TYR A 216 -8.00 -7.68 3.79
CA TYR A 216 -8.21 -6.45 3.05
C TYR A 216 -9.63 -5.88 3.24
N CYS A 217 -10.64 -6.76 3.30
CA CYS A 217 -12.00 -6.36 3.65
C CYS A 217 -12.06 -5.75 5.05
N ASP A 218 -11.36 -6.34 6.02
CA ASP A 218 -11.33 -5.82 7.39
C ASP A 218 -10.63 -4.46 7.46
N PHE A 219 -9.52 -4.26 6.74
CA PHE A 219 -8.90 -2.94 6.58
C PHE A 219 -9.88 -1.87 6.05
N ARG A 220 -10.73 -2.21 5.08
CA ARG A 220 -11.71 -1.27 4.52
C ARG A 220 -12.94 -1.06 5.43
N ARG A 221 -13.17 -1.96 6.38
CA ARG A 221 -14.22 -1.82 7.40
C ARG A 221 -13.77 -1.03 8.61
N GLU A 222 -12.50 -1.15 8.99
CA GLU A 222 -11.94 -0.37 10.09
C GLU A 222 -12.14 1.12 9.78
N PRO A 223 -12.85 1.87 10.64
CA PRO A 223 -12.92 3.32 10.48
C PRO A 223 -11.49 3.84 10.49
N ALA A 224 -11.17 4.75 9.56
CA ALA A 224 -9.89 5.42 9.47
C ALA A 224 -9.35 5.70 10.89
N ARG A 225 -8.12 5.24 11.19
CA ARG A 225 -7.51 5.33 12.54
C ARG A 225 -7.38 6.76 13.07
N TRP A 226 -7.75 7.77 12.29
CA TRP A 226 -7.82 9.18 12.68
C TRP A 226 -8.82 9.94 11.77
N PRO A 227 -9.73 10.78 12.31
CA PRO A 227 -11.16 10.62 12.14
C PRO A 227 -11.64 10.82 10.70
N ALA A 228 -12.43 9.85 10.24
CA ALA A 228 -13.23 9.93 9.02
C ALA A 228 -14.31 11.03 9.13
N SER A 229 -14.65 11.64 7.99
CA SER A 229 -15.73 12.63 7.90
C SER A 229 -17.07 12.06 8.43
N PRO A 230 -17.79 12.78 9.31
CA PRO A 230 -19.08 12.37 9.88
C PRO A 230 -20.18 12.05 8.86
N ALA A 231 -20.02 12.43 7.59
CA ALA A 231 -21.03 12.26 6.55
C ALA A 231 -21.25 10.80 6.10
N PHE A 232 -20.31 9.88 6.38
CA PHE A 232 -20.41 8.47 5.97
C PHE A 232 -21.28 7.61 6.91
N TYR A 233 -21.59 8.11 8.11
CA TYR A 233 -22.29 7.37 9.17
C TYR A 233 -23.83 7.36 9.05
N ARG A 234 -24.41 7.71 7.89
CA ARG A 234 -25.88 7.78 7.69
C ARG A 234 -26.53 6.55 7.03
N LYS A 235 -25.79 5.52 6.65
CA LYS A 235 -26.34 4.28 6.03
C LYS A 235 -26.54 3.17 7.07
N ASN A 236 -27.50 2.26 6.81
CA ASN A 236 -27.67 1.06 7.64
C ASN A 236 -26.47 0.10 7.46
N ALA A 237 -26.11 -0.65 8.50
CA ALA A 237 -24.91 -1.51 8.56
C ALA A 237 -24.83 -2.53 7.41
N ALA A 238 -25.97 -3.09 6.98
CA ALA A 238 -26.01 -4.03 5.86
C ALA A 238 -25.67 -3.37 4.51
N GLU A 239 -26.15 -2.16 4.27
CA GLU A 239 -25.82 -1.40 3.05
C GLU A 239 -24.36 -0.96 3.05
N GLN A 240 -23.83 -0.57 4.21
CA GLN A 240 -22.41 -0.26 4.37
C GLN A 240 -21.54 -1.47 4.07
N GLN A 241 -21.91 -2.64 4.59
CA GLN A 241 -21.19 -3.89 4.33
C GLN A 241 -21.20 -4.26 2.84
N GLN A 242 -22.32 -4.09 2.14
CA GLN A 242 -22.38 -4.34 0.70
C GLN A 242 -21.48 -3.38 -0.08
N VAL A 243 -21.55 -2.08 0.21
CA VAL A 243 -20.76 -1.05 -0.49
C VAL A 243 -19.27 -1.23 -0.22
N LEU A 244 -18.87 -1.39 1.05
CA LEU A 244 -17.47 -1.55 1.43
C LEU A 244 -16.90 -2.88 0.92
N GLY A 245 -17.65 -3.98 0.99
CA GLY A 245 -17.19 -5.27 0.50
C GLY A 245 -17.04 -5.30 -1.03
N SER A 246 -17.94 -4.64 -1.77
CA SER A 246 -17.84 -4.54 -3.24
C SER A 246 -16.64 -3.69 -3.65
N LYS A 247 -16.42 -2.56 -2.97
CA LYS A 247 -15.24 -1.70 -3.20
C LYS A 247 -13.94 -2.42 -2.83
N ALA A 248 -13.92 -3.13 -1.70
CA ALA A 248 -12.78 -3.92 -1.27
C ALA A 248 -12.43 -5.02 -2.29
N PHE A 249 -13.43 -5.64 -2.92
CA PHE A 249 -13.20 -6.58 -4.01
C PHE A 249 -12.52 -5.92 -5.21
N GLU A 250 -13.06 -4.82 -5.73
CA GLU A 250 -12.48 -4.13 -6.88
C GLU A 250 -11.02 -3.73 -6.64
N GLU A 251 -10.75 -3.14 -5.48
CA GLU A 251 -9.40 -2.72 -5.09
C GLU A 251 -8.47 -3.92 -4.83
N PHE A 252 -8.97 -5.01 -4.27
CA PHE A 252 -8.19 -6.25 -4.09
C PHE A 252 -7.79 -6.86 -5.44
N VAL A 253 -8.70 -6.89 -6.41
CA VAL A 253 -8.35 -7.36 -7.76
C VAL A 253 -7.31 -6.44 -8.40
N ALA A 254 -7.44 -5.12 -8.21
CA ALA A 254 -6.43 -4.16 -8.66
C ALA A 254 -5.06 -4.34 -7.96
N LEU A 255 -5.05 -4.73 -6.68
CA LEU A 255 -3.82 -5.08 -5.95
C LEU A 255 -3.16 -6.32 -6.57
N CYS A 256 -3.92 -7.37 -6.86
CA CYS A 256 -3.39 -8.57 -7.53
C CYS A 256 -2.84 -8.25 -8.93
N GLN A 257 -3.51 -7.40 -9.71
CA GLN A 257 -2.98 -6.94 -11.00
C GLN A 257 -1.68 -6.15 -10.84
N SER A 258 -1.63 -5.27 -9.84
CA SER A 258 -0.43 -4.50 -9.53
C SER A 258 0.73 -5.43 -9.15
N ALA A 259 0.48 -6.45 -8.32
CA ALA A 259 1.48 -7.44 -7.96
C ALA A 259 2.03 -8.20 -9.18
N SER A 260 1.14 -8.63 -10.08
CA SER A 260 1.55 -9.27 -11.34
C SER A 260 2.40 -8.35 -12.21
N PHE A 261 2.04 -7.06 -12.29
CA PHE A 261 2.83 -6.07 -13.02
C PHE A 261 4.22 -5.88 -12.41
N LEU A 262 4.31 -5.75 -11.08
CA LEU A 262 5.59 -5.61 -10.37
C LEU A 262 6.50 -6.84 -10.55
N ALA A 263 5.93 -8.03 -10.68
CA ALA A 263 6.68 -9.25 -10.98
C ALA A 263 7.26 -9.21 -12.41
N ARG A 264 6.45 -8.89 -13.42
CA ARG A 264 6.88 -8.82 -14.83
C ARG A 264 7.88 -7.71 -15.11
N GLY A 265 7.83 -6.61 -14.35
CA GLY A 265 8.79 -5.50 -14.47
C GLY A 265 10.23 -5.86 -14.08
N ARG A 266 10.50 -7.10 -13.62
CA ARG A 266 11.83 -7.60 -13.26
C ARG A 266 12.57 -8.29 -14.43
N ASP A 267 11.88 -8.64 -15.52
CA ASP A 267 12.42 -9.49 -16.60
C ASP A 267 13.06 -8.72 -17.77
N SER A 268 13.45 -7.46 -17.56
CA SER A 268 14.24 -6.70 -18.53
C SER A 268 15.60 -6.34 -17.94
N GLN A 269 16.46 -7.35 -17.88
CA GLN A 269 17.92 -7.19 -17.93
C GLN A 269 18.40 -7.60 -19.32
#